data_AF-A0A563C7M3-F1
#
_entry.id   AF-A0A563C7M3-F1
#
_cell.length_a   1.000
_cell.length_b   1.000
_cell.length_c   1.000
_cell.angle_alpha   90.00
_cell.angle_beta   90.00
_cell.angle_gamma   90.00
#
_symmetry.space_group_name_H-M   'P 1'
#
loop_
_entity.id
_entity.type
_entity.pdbx_description
1 polymer ?
#
loop_
_entity_poly.entity_id
_entity_poly.type
_entity_poly.pdbx_seq_one_letter_code
_entity_poly.pdbx_strand_id
1 'polypeptide(L)' 'MILLDRVTKNYGKSNKPALNRASIHVGAGEFVIIVGTS' A
#
# COMPACT_ATOMS: atom_id res chain seq x y z
N MET A 1 -7.30 -14.08 -0.60
CA MET A 1 -5.87 -14.02 -0.26
C MET A 1 -5.24 -12.95 -1.14
N ILE A 2 -4.76 -11.86 -0.54
CA ILE A 2 -4.14 -10.75 -1.28
C ILE A 2 -2.75 -10.54 -0.70
N LEU A 3 -1.74 -10.55 -1.57
CA LEU A 3 -0.35 -10.33 -1.24
C LEU A 3 0.17 -9.16 -2.05
N LEU A 4 0.63 -8.12 -1.35
CA LEU A 4 1.32 -6.99 -1.96
C LEU A 4 2.78 -7.04 -1.48
N ASP A 5 3.70 -7.35 -2.38
CA ASP A 5 5.14 -7.30 -2.12
C ASP A 5 5.75 -6.12 -2.88
N ARG A 6 6.42 -5.23 -2.14
CA ARG A 6 7.23 -4.12 -2.69
C ARG A 6 6.51 -3.21 -3.71
N VAL A 7 5.23 -2.92 -3.47
CA VAL A 7 4.47 -2.03 -4.35
C VAL A 7 4.94 -0.58 -4.18
N THR A 8 5.28 0.05 -5.30
CA THR A 8 5.65 1.47 -5.36
C THR A 8 4.73 2.18 -6.33
N LYS A 9 4.06 3.25 -5.88
CA LYS A 9 3.16 4.05 -6.72
C LYS A 9 3.67 5.48 -6.81
N ASN A 10 3.91 5.93 -8.04
CA ASN A 10 4.29 7.30 -8.35
C ASN A 10 3.19 7.96 -9.18
N TYR A 11 2.73 9.12 -8.74
CA TYR A 11 1.88 10.02 -9.52
C TYR A 11 2.78 11.19 -9.90
N GLY A 12 3.08 11.33 -11.19
CA GLY A 12 4.23 12.08 -11.76
C GLY A 12 4.33 13.59 -11.50
N LYS A 13 3.80 14.11 -10.40
CA LYS A 13 3.90 15.51 -9.96
C LYS A 13 4.79 15.70 -8.71
N SER A 14 5.31 14.63 -8.10
CA SER A 14 6.12 14.73 -6.88
C SER A 14 7.36 13.84 -6.97
N ASN A 15 8.53 14.38 -6.58
CA ASN A 15 9.80 13.63 -6.50
C ASN A 15 9.82 12.59 -5.36
N LYS A 16 8.72 12.48 -4.60
CA LYS A 16 8.54 11.48 -3.55
C LYS A 16 7.42 10.51 -3.95
N PRO A 17 7.66 9.19 -3.94
CA PRO A 17 6.63 8.20 -4.25
C PRO A 17 5.49 8.29 -3.22
N ALA A 18 4.24 8.21 -3.70
CA ALA A 18 3.04 8.29 -2.86
C ALA A 18 2.85 7.03 -1.99
N LEU A 19 3.37 5.90 -2.46
CA LEU A 19 3.50 4.68 -1.67
C LEU A 19 4.91 4.15 -1.89
N ASN A 20 5.66 3.96 -0.81
CA ASN A 20 7.06 3.52 -0.87
C ASN A 20 7.22 2.16 -0.19
N ARG A 21 7.43 1.11 -0.99
CA ARG A 21 7.77 -0.24 -0.53
C ARG A 21 6.84 -0.78 0.57
N ALA A 22 5.53 -0.55 0.44
CA ALA A 22 4.57 -1.17 1.35
C ALA A 22 4.50 -2.67 1.09
N SER A 23 4.59 -3.47 2.16
CA SER A 23 4.41 -4.92 2.12
C SER A 23 3.25 -5.27 3.06
N ILE A 24 2.15 -5.78 2.51
CA ILE A 24 0.93 -6.09 3.26
C ILE A 24 0.50 -7.51 2.90
N HIS A 25 0.23 -8.30 3.93
CA HIS A 25 -0.32 -9.64 3.83
C HIS A 25 -1.66 -9.64 4.58
N VAL A 26 -2.75 -9.97 3.88
CA VAL A 26 -4.08 -10.15 4.50
C VAL A 26 -4.54 -11.59 4.33
N GLY A 27 -4.89 -12.22 5.45
CA GLY A 27 -5.38 -13.59 5.52
C GLY A 27 -6.81 -13.76 5.00
N ALA A 28 -7.25 -15.01 4.89
CA ALA A 28 -8.63 -15.31 4.52
C ALA A 28 -9.57 -15.07 5.72
N GLY A 29 -10.67 -14.34 5.50
CA GLY A 29 -11.64 -13.97 6.55
C GLY A 29 -11.24 -12.74 7.38
N GLU A 30 -10.14 -12.07 7.03
CA GLU A 30 -9.63 -10.94 7.78
C GLU A 30 -10.20 -9.61 7.26
N PHE A 31 -10.73 -8.79 8.17
CA PHE A 31 -11.28 -7.48 7.85
C PHE A 31 -10.25 -6.39 8.17
N VAL A 32 -9.74 -5.70 7.15
CA VAL A 32 -8.64 -4.73 7.27
C VAL A 32 -9.09 -3.34 6.81
N ILE A 33 -8.73 -2.32 7.60
CA ILE A 33 -9.00 -0.91 7.30
C ILE A 33 -7.66 -0.17 7.23
N ILE A 34 -7.44 0.60 6.17
CA ILE A 34 -6.25 1.46 6.00
C ILE A 34 -6.69 2.91 6.24
N VAL A 35 -6.03 3.58 7.17
CA VAL A 35 -6.25 5.00 7.50
C VAL A 35 -4.95 5.78 7.32
N GLY A 36 -5.07 7.03 6.90
CA GLY A 36 -3.94 7.93 6.70
C GLY A 36 -4.39 9.38 6.69
N THR A 37 -3.49 10.29 7.07
CA THR A 37 -3.69 11.74 6.94
C THR A 37 -3.68 12.13 5.46
N SER A 38 -4.52 13.09 5.05
CA SER A 38 -4.56 13.59 3.67
C SER A 38 -3.26 14.27 3.25
#